data_AF-A0A261AKM1-F1
#
_entry.id   AF-A0A261AKM1-F1
#
_cell.length_a   1.000
_cell.length_b   1.000
_cell.length_c   1.000
_cell.angle_alpha   90.00
_cell.angle_beta   90.00
_cell.angle_gamma   90.00
#
_symmetry.space_group_name_H-M   'P 1'
#
loop_
_entity.id
_entity.type
_entity.pdbx_description
1 polymer ?
#
loop_
_entity_poly.entity_id
_entity_poly.type
_entity_poly.pdbx_seq_one_letter_code
_entity_poly.pdbx_strand_id
1 'polypeptide(L)'
;MKMLQQLFVTVLFLVTISGEPTEKECELEDQHARNCTSECKIRMDYNFDFENEIPKFEKWVKCVGEPVCPLNAKIFEKTKLQFNLWTNIKSCRPPLECEDLSLHVCATDIMKQSDSCSLKDVNTYISTIPDLVRYCNVKKEIRELRGIPRIYEERGNNTKNAP
;
A
#
# COMPACT_ATOMS: atom_id res chain seq x y z
N MET A 1 37.19 29.90 11.85
CA MET A 1 36.15 29.27 12.70
C MET A 1 34.78 29.58 12.12
N LYS A 2 34.21 28.64 11.37
CA LYS A 2 32.79 28.64 10.96
C LYS A 2 32.33 27.18 10.92
N MET A 3 31.99 26.65 12.09
CA MET A 3 31.27 25.38 12.23
C MET A 3 30.07 25.68 13.11
N LEU A 4 28.97 26.13 12.51
CA LEU A 4 27.70 26.25 13.23
C LEU A 4 26.52 26.29 12.25
N GLN A 5 26.48 25.37 11.29
CA GLN A 5 25.38 25.34 10.32
C GLN A 5 24.94 23.93 9.90
N GLN A 6 25.07 22.93 10.76
CA GLN A 6 24.70 21.54 10.43
C GLN A 6 23.96 20.77 11.53
N LEU A 7 23.16 21.46 12.36
CA LEU A 7 22.43 20.80 13.47
C LEU A 7 20.92 21.01 13.51
N PHE A 8 20.26 21.46 12.42
CA PHE A 8 18.81 21.67 12.42
C PHE A 8 18.08 20.98 11.25
N VAL A 9 18.18 19.65 11.15
CA VAL A 9 17.24 18.85 10.31
C VAL A 9 16.60 17.70 11.10
N THR A 10 16.90 17.56 12.39
CA THR A 10 16.42 16.42 13.20
C THR A 10 15.25 16.73 14.14
N VAL A 11 14.56 17.86 13.95
CA VAL A 11 13.39 18.22 14.78
C VAL A 11 12.35 18.92 13.93
N LEU A 12 11.55 18.18 13.16
CA LEU A 12 10.40 18.79 12.46
C LEU A 12 9.07 18.02 12.55
N PHE A 13 8.96 16.92 13.30
CA PHE A 13 7.66 16.30 13.56
C PHE A 13 7.51 15.80 15.01
N LEU A 14 7.92 16.63 15.99
CA LEU A 14 7.43 16.53 17.37
C LEU A 14 6.38 17.63 17.62
N VAL A 15 5.41 17.71 16.72
CA VAL A 15 4.26 18.59 16.86
C VAL A 15 3.03 17.69 16.97
N THR A 16 2.87 17.08 18.15
CA THR A 16 1.54 16.70 18.64
C THR A 16 0.81 18.00 19.00
N ILE A 17 0.41 18.78 17.99
CA ILE A 17 -0.66 19.76 18.18
C ILE A 17 -1.94 19.00 17.90
N SER A 18 -2.84 19.05 18.87
CA SER A 18 -4.18 18.47 18.93
C SER A 18 -5.14 19.02 17.85
N GLY A 19 -4.65 19.35 16.66
CA GLY A 19 -5.42 19.87 15.53
C GLY A 19 -5.21 19.01 14.29
N GLU A 20 -6.16 19.09 13.36
CA GLU A 20 -5.98 18.47 12.03
C GLU A 20 -4.79 19.14 11.31
N PRO A 21 -3.94 18.36 10.61
CA PRO A 21 -2.81 18.91 9.88
C PRO A 21 -3.31 19.84 8.77
N THR A 22 -2.58 20.95 8.58
CA THR A 22 -2.86 21.90 7.52
C THR A 22 -2.50 21.35 6.15
N GLU A 23 -3.10 21.90 5.09
CA GLU A 23 -2.80 21.52 3.70
C GLU A 23 -1.30 21.63 3.40
N LYS A 24 -0.65 22.71 3.85
CA LYS A 24 0.78 22.93 3.66
C LYS A 24 1.66 21.91 4.40
N GLU A 25 1.25 21.47 5.59
CA GLU A 25 1.96 20.38 6.28
C GLU A 25 1.86 19.07 5.49
N CYS A 26 0.70 18.82 4.86
CA CYS A 26 0.51 17.64 4.01
C CYS A 26 1.29 17.69 2.70
N GLU A 27 1.44 18.87 2.10
CA GLU A 27 2.32 19.06 0.93
C GLU A 27 3.79 18.80 1.26
N LEU A 28 4.25 19.29 2.41
CA LEU A 28 5.63 19.08 2.88
C LEU A 28 5.89 17.61 3.22
N GLU A 29 4.93 16.94 3.85
CA GLU A 29 5.03 15.50 4.16
C GLU A 29 5.07 14.67 2.87
N ASP A 30 4.24 14.99 1.87
CA ASP A 30 4.24 14.32 0.57
C ASP A 30 5.56 14.59 -0.20
N GLN A 31 6.11 15.80 -0.12
CA GLN A 31 7.43 16.11 -0.67
C GLN A 31 8.54 15.31 0.04
N HIS A 32 8.49 15.21 1.37
CA HIS A 32 9.43 14.41 2.15
C HIS A 32 9.38 12.94 1.74
N ALA A 33 8.18 12.37 1.59
CA ALA A 33 8.01 11.00 1.12
C ALA A 33 8.58 10.76 -0.29
N ARG A 34 8.43 11.74 -1.20
CA ARG A 34 9.05 11.69 -2.53
C ARG A 34 10.58 11.73 -2.46
N ASN A 35 11.13 12.57 -1.61
CA ASN A 35 12.59 12.65 -1.40
C ASN A 35 13.13 11.32 -0.86
N CYS A 36 12.50 10.76 0.16
CA CYS A 36 12.83 9.44 0.70
C CYS A 36 12.79 8.33 -0.37
N THR A 37 11.80 8.37 -1.26
CA THR A 37 11.67 7.41 -2.38
C THR A 37 12.87 7.49 -3.32
N SER A 38 13.27 8.72 -3.67
CA SER A 38 14.44 8.98 -4.53
C SER A 38 15.75 8.56 -3.85
N GLU A 39 15.96 8.95 -2.60
CA GLU A 39 17.16 8.65 -1.82
C GLU A 39 17.35 7.14 -1.60
N CYS A 40 16.28 6.44 -1.26
CA CYS A 40 16.31 4.99 -1.05
C CYS A 40 16.37 4.19 -2.36
N LYS A 41 16.17 4.85 -3.51
CA LYS A 41 16.12 4.22 -4.85
C LYS A 41 15.18 3.01 -4.88
N ILE A 42 14.06 3.15 -4.20
CA ILE A 42 13.05 2.09 -4.10
C ILE A 42 12.10 2.16 -5.30
N ARG A 43 11.79 1.00 -5.87
CA ARG A 43 10.71 0.87 -6.86
C ARG A 43 9.41 0.52 -6.14
N MET A 44 8.34 1.24 -6.49
CA MET A 44 6.99 1.04 -5.91
C MET A 44 5.94 0.71 -6.98
N ASP A 45 6.36 0.39 -8.20
CA ASP A 45 5.48 -0.03 -9.29
C ASP A 45 5.03 -1.50 -9.14
N TYR A 46 4.08 -1.99 -9.95
CA TYR A 46 3.57 -3.36 -9.77
C TYR A 46 4.50 -4.47 -10.29
N ASN A 47 5.65 -4.11 -10.90
CA ASN A 47 6.46 -5.01 -11.73
C ASN A 47 7.93 -5.09 -11.29
N PHE A 48 8.21 -4.97 -9.99
CA PHE A 48 9.57 -5.17 -9.46
C PHE A 48 9.71 -6.50 -8.72
N ASP A 49 10.96 -6.95 -8.60
CA ASP A 49 11.32 -8.08 -7.74
C ASP A 49 11.25 -7.63 -6.28
N PHE A 50 10.15 -8.00 -5.62
CA PHE A 50 9.84 -7.54 -4.27
C PHE A 50 10.93 -7.86 -3.26
N GLU A 51 11.61 -9.02 -3.40
CA GLU A 51 12.64 -9.45 -2.46
C GLU A 51 13.83 -8.48 -2.44
N ASN A 52 14.24 -8.05 -3.64
CA ASN A 52 15.34 -7.10 -3.80
C ASN A 52 15.00 -5.68 -3.29
N GLU A 53 13.72 -5.37 -3.18
CA GLU A 53 13.26 -4.08 -2.66
C GLU A 53 13.01 -4.10 -1.14
N ILE A 54 12.95 -5.26 -0.46
CA ILE A 54 12.74 -5.33 1.01
C ILE A 54 13.75 -4.45 1.78
N PRO A 55 15.08 -4.55 1.56
CA PRO A 55 16.02 -3.74 2.34
C PRO A 55 15.90 -2.24 2.05
N LYS A 56 15.42 -1.88 0.85
CA LYS A 56 15.16 -0.48 0.47
C LYS A 56 13.85 0.01 1.07
N PHE A 57 12.85 -0.86 1.19
CA PHE A 57 11.57 -0.59 1.83
C PHE A 57 11.74 -0.28 3.30
N GLU A 58 12.51 -1.08 4.03
CA GLU A 58 12.80 -0.81 5.44
C GLU A 58 13.51 0.54 5.65
N LYS A 59 14.45 0.89 4.77
CA LYS A 59 15.10 2.21 4.78
C LYS A 59 14.11 3.32 4.47
N TRP A 60 13.24 3.11 3.49
CA TRP A 60 12.22 4.08 3.10
C TRP A 60 11.22 4.33 4.24
N VAL A 61 10.71 3.28 4.88
CA VAL A 61 9.80 3.39 6.05
C VAL A 61 10.46 4.22 7.16
N LYS A 62 11.74 3.97 7.45
CA LYS A 62 12.50 4.75 8.45
C LYS A 62 12.70 6.21 8.03
N CYS A 63 12.89 6.47 6.74
CA CYS A 63 13.05 7.82 6.20
C CYS A 63 11.75 8.63 6.27
N VAL A 64 10.64 8.03 5.84
CA VAL A 64 9.32 8.70 5.82
C VAL A 64 8.83 8.97 7.24
N GLY A 65 9.03 8.03 8.17
CA GLY A 65 8.41 8.11 9.49
C GLY A 65 6.92 7.76 9.45
N GLU A 66 6.22 8.00 10.55
CA GLU A 66 4.76 7.80 10.61
C GLU A 66 4.04 9.07 10.10
N PRO A 67 3.28 8.99 8.99
CA PRO A 67 2.60 10.16 8.43
C PRO A 67 1.46 10.63 9.32
N VAL A 68 1.25 11.95 9.40
CA VAL A 68 0.15 12.57 10.14
C VAL A 68 -1.01 12.98 9.23
N CYS A 69 -0.75 13.22 7.95
CA CYS A 69 -1.79 13.63 7.01
C CYS A 69 -2.69 12.46 6.60
N PRO A 70 -4.04 12.59 6.68
CA PRO A 70 -4.94 11.45 6.49
C PRO A 70 -4.73 10.69 5.18
N LEU A 71 -4.60 11.40 4.04
CA LEU A 71 -4.38 10.78 2.74
C LEU A 71 -3.03 10.04 2.68
N ASN A 72 -1.97 10.67 3.18
CA ASN A 72 -0.63 10.11 3.17
C ASN A 72 -0.50 8.91 4.10
N ALA A 73 -1.12 8.96 5.29
CA ALA A 73 -1.21 7.85 6.22
C ALA A 73 -1.85 6.62 5.55
N LYS A 74 -2.93 6.81 4.80
CA LYS A 74 -3.56 5.72 4.03
C LYS A 74 -2.71 5.21 2.89
N ILE A 75 -2.05 6.09 2.14
CA ILE A 75 -1.12 5.68 1.08
C ILE A 75 0.03 4.85 1.68
N PHE A 76 0.57 5.28 2.82
CA PHE A 76 1.66 4.59 3.52
C PHE A 76 1.24 3.22 4.06
N GLU A 77 0.06 3.15 4.70
CA GLU A 77 -0.55 1.90 5.13
C GLU A 77 -0.73 0.93 3.96
N LYS A 78 -1.29 1.41 2.84
CA LYS A 78 -1.46 0.60 1.63
C LYS A 78 -0.14 0.04 1.13
N THR A 79 0.92 0.85 1.10
CA THR A 79 2.26 0.43 0.65
C THR A 79 2.85 -0.63 1.59
N LYS A 80 2.72 -0.48 2.91
CA LYS A 80 3.14 -1.51 3.89
C LYS A 80 2.42 -2.85 3.65
N LEU A 81 1.10 -2.81 3.50
CA LEU A 81 0.29 -3.99 3.19
C LEU A 81 0.72 -4.62 1.86
N GLN A 82 1.02 -3.81 0.85
CA GLN A 82 1.51 -4.30 -0.43
C GLN A 82 2.87 -5.01 -0.33
N PHE A 83 3.81 -4.51 0.46
CA PHE A 83 5.07 -5.23 0.66
C PHE A 83 4.87 -6.54 1.43
N ASN A 84 4.02 -6.57 2.45
CA ASN A 84 3.73 -7.78 3.22
C ASN A 84 3.04 -8.87 2.39
N LEU A 85 2.06 -8.49 1.58
CA LEU A 85 1.26 -9.44 0.80
C LEU A 85 2.09 -10.09 -0.34
N TRP A 86 2.92 -9.32 -1.04
CA TRP A 86 3.68 -9.79 -2.21
C TRP A 86 4.95 -10.55 -1.82
N THR A 87 5.46 -10.35 -0.59
CA THR A 87 6.56 -11.15 -0.05
C THR A 87 6.13 -12.54 0.41
N ASN A 88 4.87 -12.69 0.83
CA ASN A 88 4.35 -13.94 1.37
C ASN A 88 3.69 -14.87 0.33
N ILE A 89 3.19 -14.35 -0.82
CA ILE A 89 2.44 -15.15 -1.81
C ILE A 89 3.23 -15.28 -3.13
N LYS A 90 4.10 -16.29 -3.23
CA LYS A 90 5.00 -16.48 -4.41
C LYS A 90 4.58 -17.59 -5.38
N SER A 91 4.00 -18.67 -4.87
CA SER A 91 3.95 -19.98 -5.55
C SER A 91 2.59 -20.32 -6.16
N CYS A 92 1.53 -19.65 -5.71
CA CYS A 92 0.16 -19.94 -6.13
C CYS A 92 -0.61 -18.62 -6.04
N ARG A 93 -0.74 -17.88 -7.16
CA ARG A 93 -1.39 -16.56 -7.20
C ARG A 93 -2.88 -16.74 -7.52
N PRO A 94 -3.78 -16.67 -6.52
CA PRO A 94 -5.20 -16.52 -6.82
C PRO A 94 -5.48 -15.12 -7.39
N PRO A 95 -6.61 -14.95 -8.09
CA PRO A 95 -7.06 -13.63 -8.50
C PRO A 95 -7.17 -12.72 -7.27
N LEU A 96 -6.47 -11.57 -7.31
CA LEU A 96 -6.53 -10.54 -6.29
C LEU A 96 -7.80 -9.72 -6.50
N GLU A 97 -8.96 -10.34 -6.29
CA GLU A 97 -10.23 -9.64 -6.31
C GLU A 97 -10.54 -9.12 -4.91
N CYS A 98 -10.77 -7.81 -4.84
CA CYS A 98 -10.92 -7.06 -3.60
C CYS A 98 -12.34 -7.10 -3.01
N GLU A 99 -13.25 -7.82 -3.65
CA GLU A 99 -14.67 -7.48 -3.59
C GLU A 99 -15.51 -8.45 -2.76
N ASP A 100 -14.99 -9.62 -2.37
CA ASP A 100 -15.73 -10.53 -1.46
C ASP A 100 -14.83 -11.52 -0.71
N LEU A 101 -15.03 -11.64 0.61
CA LEU A 101 -14.45 -12.71 1.45
C LEU A 101 -14.80 -14.11 0.92
N SER A 102 -15.96 -14.27 0.29
CA SER A 102 -16.38 -15.51 -0.36
C SER A 102 -15.43 -15.94 -1.49
N LEU A 103 -14.80 -14.99 -2.18
CA LEU A 103 -13.80 -15.26 -3.23
C LEU A 103 -12.51 -15.82 -2.63
N HIS A 104 -12.11 -15.40 -1.42
CA HIS A 104 -10.95 -15.95 -0.73
C HIS A 104 -11.17 -17.40 -0.27
N VAL A 105 -12.41 -17.74 0.12
CA VAL A 105 -12.79 -19.14 0.42
C VAL A 105 -12.71 -19.98 -0.84
N CYS A 106 -13.31 -19.52 -1.94
CA CYS A 106 -13.25 -20.19 -3.25
C CYS A 106 -11.80 -20.37 -3.73
N ALA A 107 -10.98 -19.32 -3.64
CA ALA A 107 -9.56 -19.38 -3.98
C ALA A 107 -8.82 -20.42 -3.13
N THR A 108 -9.05 -20.43 -1.83
CA THR A 108 -8.45 -21.41 -0.91
C THR A 108 -8.81 -22.84 -1.30
N ASP A 109 -10.06 -23.09 -1.69
CA ASP A 109 -10.51 -24.42 -2.09
C ASP A 109 -9.93 -24.86 -3.44
N ILE A 110 -9.78 -23.93 -4.40
CA ILE A 110 -9.05 -24.17 -5.65
C ILE A 110 -7.58 -24.51 -5.37
N MET A 111 -6.93 -23.76 -4.47
CA MET A 111 -5.54 -24.01 -4.09
C MET A 111 -5.36 -25.39 -3.45
N LYS A 112 -6.27 -25.81 -2.57
CA LYS A 112 -6.23 -27.15 -1.94
C LYS A 112 -6.37 -28.30 -2.95
N GLN A 113 -7.06 -28.06 -4.06
CA GLN A 113 -7.27 -29.05 -5.12
C GLN A 113 -6.17 -29.04 -6.19
N SER A 114 -5.25 -28.06 -6.15
CA SER A 114 -4.20 -27.92 -7.13
C SER A 114 -2.93 -28.66 -6.72
N ASP A 115 -2.41 -29.51 -7.60
CA ASP A 115 -1.11 -30.18 -7.43
C ASP A 115 0.08 -29.19 -7.40
N SER A 116 -0.15 -27.95 -7.86
CA SER A 116 0.86 -26.89 -7.89
C SER A 116 1.04 -26.17 -6.54
N CYS A 117 0.11 -26.35 -5.59
CA CYS A 117 0.10 -25.58 -4.35
C CYS A 117 0.31 -26.52 -3.15
N SER A 118 1.38 -26.30 -2.40
CA SER A 118 1.64 -27.06 -1.18
C SER A 118 0.71 -26.62 -0.05
N LEU A 119 0.55 -27.47 0.98
CA LEU A 119 -0.18 -27.09 2.20
C LEU A 119 0.39 -25.81 2.84
N LYS A 120 1.71 -25.59 2.73
CA LYS A 120 2.36 -24.37 3.18
C LYS A 120 1.88 -23.15 2.39
N ASP A 121 1.71 -23.28 1.07
CA ASP A 121 1.24 -22.18 0.22
C ASP A 121 -0.22 -21.83 0.54
N VAL A 122 -1.07 -22.84 0.72
CA VAL A 122 -2.46 -22.67 1.15
C VAL A 122 -2.54 -21.95 2.50
N ASN A 123 -1.79 -22.41 3.49
CA ASN A 123 -1.79 -21.79 4.82
C ASN A 123 -1.23 -20.36 4.80
N THR A 124 -0.21 -20.12 3.97
CA THR A 124 0.36 -18.79 3.80
C THR A 124 -0.68 -17.85 3.18
N TYR A 125 -1.38 -18.28 2.13
CA TYR A 125 -2.48 -17.50 1.55
C TYR A 125 -3.58 -17.19 2.56
N ILE A 126 -4.08 -18.21 3.28
CA ILE A 126 -5.10 -18.02 4.32
C ILE A 126 -4.67 -16.97 5.34
N SER A 127 -3.40 -17.03 5.79
CA SER A 127 -2.87 -16.07 6.77
C SER A 127 -2.81 -14.64 6.25
N THR A 128 -2.76 -14.44 4.93
CA THR A 128 -2.71 -13.12 4.28
C THR A 128 -4.10 -12.53 3.97
N ILE A 129 -5.19 -13.30 4.11
CA ILE A 129 -6.56 -12.82 3.83
C ILE A 129 -6.92 -11.54 4.61
N PRO A 130 -6.62 -11.41 5.92
CA PRO A 130 -6.90 -10.18 6.65
C PRO A 130 -6.21 -8.94 6.05
N ASP A 131 -4.94 -9.08 5.67
CA ASP A 131 -4.16 -8.02 5.04
C ASP A 131 -4.68 -7.68 3.63
N LEU A 132 -5.15 -8.67 2.87
CA LEU A 132 -5.80 -8.47 1.57
C LEU A 132 -7.08 -7.64 1.73
N VAL A 133 -7.95 -8.03 2.64
CA VAL A 133 -9.19 -7.30 2.93
C VAL A 133 -8.88 -5.87 3.38
N ARG A 134 -7.88 -5.70 4.25
CA ARG A 134 -7.47 -4.36 4.70
C ARG A 134 -6.92 -3.53 3.55
N TYR A 135 -6.07 -4.10 2.71
CA TYR A 135 -5.51 -3.43 1.54
C TYR A 135 -6.62 -2.90 0.61
N CYS A 136 -7.66 -3.70 0.39
CA CYS A 136 -8.82 -3.31 -0.42
C CYS A 136 -9.63 -2.17 0.22
N ASN A 137 -9.87 -2.24 1.54
CA ASN A 137 -10.54 -1.15 2.28
C ASN A 137 -9.74 0.15 2.23
N VAL A 138 -8.43 0.09 2.44
CA VAL A 138 -7.56 1.27 2.37
C VAL A 138 -7.56 1.88 0.97
N LYS A 139 -7.61 1.08 -0.10
CA LYS A 139 -7.78 1.60 -1.47
C LYS A 139 -9.07 2.39 -1.64
N LYS A 140 -10.17 1.92 -1.03
CA LYS A 140 -11.46 2.62 -1.05
C LYS A 140 -11.39 3.93 -0.27
N GLU A 141 -10.84 3.90 0.95
CA GLU A 141 -10.61 5.08 1.79
C GLU A 141 -9.75 6.15 1.06
N ILE A 142 -8.69 5.75 0.36
CA ILE A 142 -7.87 6.66 -0.47
C ILE A 142 -8.68 7.29 -1.60
N ARG A 143 -9.54 6.53 -2.28
CA ARG A 143 -10.39 7.06 -3.38
C ARG A 143 -11.34 8.12 -2.84
N GLU A 144 -11.96 7.86 -1.69
CA GLU A 144 -12.87 8.78 -0.99
C GLU A 144 -12.13 10.06 -0.57
N LEU A 145 -10.95 9.94 0.04
CA LEU A 145 -10.11 11.08 0.44
C LEU A 145 -9.62 11.93 -0.74
N ARG A 146 -9.38 11.32 -1.90
CA ARG A 146 -9.01 12.05 -3.13
C ARG A 146 -10.18 12.77 -3.80
N GLY A 147 -11.41 12.56 -3.31
CA GLY A 147 -12.61 13.12 -3.92
C GLY A 147 -12.90 12.59 -5.33
N ILE A 148 -12.40 11.40 -5.70
CA ILE A 148 -12.64 10.81 -7.03
C ILE A 148 -14.05 10.16 -7.02
N PRO A 149 -15.04 10.68 -7.76
CA PRO A 149 -16.37 10.06 -7.82
C PRO A 149 -16.38 8.78 -8.66
N ARG A 150 -17.31 7.86 -8.36
CA ARG A 150 -17.49 6.49 -8.93
C ARG A 150 -17.73 6.40 -10.46
N ILE A 151 -17.50 7.44 -11.24
CA ILE A 151 -18.00 7.58 -12.63
C ILE A 151 -17.36 6.58 -13.61
N TYR A 152 -16.27 5.90 -13.24
CA TYR A 152 -15.58 4.97 -14.14
C TYR A 152 -15.96 3.48 -14.00
N GLU A 153 -16.78 3.08 -13.03
CA GLU A 153 -17.21 1.67 -12.89
C GLU A 153 -18.52 1.35 -13.66
N GLU A 154 -19.31 2.35 -14.11
CA GLU A 154 -20.54 2.09 -14.89
C GLU A 154 -20.32 1.91 -16.40
N ARG A 155 -19.11 2.16 -16.93
CA ARG A 155 -18.86 2.00 -18.38
C ARG A 155 -18.71 0.54 -18.84
N GLY A 156 -18.74 -0.43 -17.91
CA GLY A 156 -18.67 -1.86 -18.19
C GLY A 156 -20.00 -2.55 -18.49
N ASN A 157 -21.16 -1.90 -18.27
CA ASN A 157 -22.47 -2.56 -18.38
C ASN A 157 -23.38 -2.06 -19.52
N ASN A 158 -22.90 -1.18 -20.40
CA ASN A 158 -23.66 -0.77 -21.60
C ASN A 158 -23.10 -1.40 -22.88
N THR A 159 -23.15 -2.73 -22.95
CA THR A 159 -23.11 -3.49 -24.22
C THR A 159 -24.32 -4.40 -24.33
N LYS A 160 -25.52 -3.83 -24.23
CA LYS A 160 -26.73 -4.36 -24.87
C LYS A 160 -27.62 -3.20 -25.28
N ASN A 161 -27.34 -2.66 -26.46
CA ASN A 161 -28.30 -2.10 -27.39
C ASN A 161 -27.55 -1.98 -28.72
N ALA A 162 -27.44 -3.10 -29.43
CA ALA A 162 -27.23 -3.05 -30.87
C ALA A 162 -28.61 -2.78 -31.51
N PRO A 163 -28.70 -1.94 -32.55
CA PRO A 163 -29.90 -1.81 -33.37
C PRO A 163 -30.22 -3.11 -34.13
#